data_AF-A0AAQ3MGE1-F1
#
_entry.id   AF-A0AAQ3MGE1-F1
#
_cell.length_a   1.000
_cell.length_b   1.000
_cell.length_c   1.000
_cell.angle_alpha   90.00
_cell.angle_beta   90.00
_cell.angle_gamma   90.00
#
_symmetry.space_group_name_H-M   'P 1'
#
loop_
_entity.id
_entity.type
_entity.pdbx_description
1 polymer ?
#
loop_
_entity_poly.entity_id
_entity_poly.type
_entity_poly.pdbx_seq_one_letter_code
_entity_poly.pdbx_strand_id
1 'polypeptide(L)'
;MVLVLALGDLHIPHRAPDLPAKFKSMLVPGKIQHIICTGNLCVKEIHDYLKTLCPDLHITRGEYDEETKYPETKTLTIGQFKLGLCHGHQFWVQHLSVSIKGLWVGVVVIPAVCHFATADRFNMSRMIYFILLRCTCIETETLLYNAFIYDNESLLMVKVIPWGDLDSLAMLQRQLDVDILVTGHTHQFTAYKHEGGVVINPGSATGAYSSITYDVNPSFVLMDIDGLRVVVYVYELIDGEVKVDKIDFKKTSTSHSAH
;
A
#
# COMPACT_ATOMS: atom_id res chain seq x y z
N MET A 1 -15.15 -10.72 -18.87
CA MET A 1 -14.28 -11.49 -17.96
C MET A 1 -12.82 -11.21 -18.28
N VAL A 2 -12.09 -10.61 -17.33
CA VAL A 2 -10.66 -10.28 -17.40
C VAL A 2 -10.04 -10.67 -16.05
N LEU A 3 -9.04 -11.55 -16.05
CA LEU A 3 -8.31 -11.98 -14.87
C LEU A 3 -7.08 -11.12 -14.64
N VAL A 4 -7.01 -10.54 -13.44
CA VAL A 4 -5.94 -9.66 -12.99
C VAL A 4 -5.30 -10.27 -11.75
N LEU A 5 -3.99 -10.50 -11.80
CA LEU A 5 -3.21 -10.95 -10.64
C LEU A 5 -2.66 -9.75 -9.89
N ALA A 6 -2.95 -9.65 -8.59
CA ALA A 6 -2.36 -8.68 -7.68
C ALA A 6 -1.44 -9.40 -6.69
N LEU A 7 -0.17 -8.99 -6.64
CA LEU A 7 0.84 -9.52 -5.72
C LEU A 7 1.88 -8.45 -5.38
N GLY A 8 2.79 -8.76 -4.47
CA GLY A 8 3.93 -7.89 -4.17
C GLY A 8 4.65 -8.35 -2.92
N ASP A 9 5.51 -7.48 -2.39
CA ASP A 9 6.28 -7.72 -1.16
C ASP A 9 7.01 -9.06 -1.20
N LEU A 10 7.63 -9.37 -2.34
CA LEU A 10 8.32 -10.64 -2.57
C LEU A 10 9.64 -10.70 -1.81
N HIS A 11 10.38 -9.59 -1.79
CA HIS A 11 11.69 -9.45 -1.13
C HIS A 11 12.68 -10.58 -1.48
N ILE A 12 12.69 -11.02 -2.73
CA ILE A 12 13.63 -12.04 -3.20
C ILE A 12 14.90 -11.33 -3.68
N PRO A 13 16.10 -11.74 -3.26
CA PRO A 13 16.43 -12.89 -2.39
C PRO A 13 16.55 -12.54 -0.90
N HIS A 14 16.35 -11.28 -0.51
CA HIS A 14 16.74 -10.76 0.79
C HIS A 14 15.99 -11.37 1.99
N ARG A 15 14.68 -11.64 1.84
CA ARG A 15 13.83 -12.16 2.92
C ARG A 15 13.18 -13.49 2.57
N ALA A 16 13.10 -13.82 1.28
CA ALA A 16 12.60 -15.10 0.81
C ALA A 16 13.49 -15.60 -0.33
N PRO A 17 13.75 -16.92 -0.40
CA PRO A 17 14.53 -17.48 -1.49
C PRO A 17 13.73 -17.52 -2.80
N ASP A 18 12.41 -17.71 -2.72
CA ASP A 18 11.54 -17.93 -3.86
C ASP A 18 10.05 -17.87 -3.49
N LEU A 19 9.17 -17.87 -4.49
CA LEU A 19 7.73 -18.09 -4.31
C LEU A 19 7.43 -19.53 -3.87
N PRO A 20 6.42 -19.75 -3.02
CA PRO A 20 6.00 -21.10 -2.63
C PRO A 20 5.66 -21.99 -3.84
N ALA A 21 6.08 -23.25 -3.79
CA ALA A 21 5.90 -24.18 -4.92
C ALA A 21 4.42 -24.35 -5.32
N LYS A 22 3.50 -24.39 -4.34
CA LYS A 22 2.06 -24.43 -4.60
C LYS A 22 1.60 -23.21 -5.41
N PHE A 23 2.08 -22.00 -5.07
CA PHE A 23 1.74 -20.77 -5.81
C PHE A 23 2.30 -20.80 -7.24
N LYS A 24 3.57 -21.18 -7.42
CA LYS A 24 4.15 -21.33 -8.76
C LYS A 24 3.37 -22.28 -9.67
N SER A 25 2.87 -23.38 -9.11
CA SER A 25 2.07 -24.34 -9.88
C SER A 25 0.70 -23.78 -10.33
N MET A 26 0.17 -22.79 -9.61
CA MET A 26 -1.08 -22.11 -9.95
C MET A 26 -0.87 -20.95 -10.93
N LEU A 27 0.27 -20.27 -10.84
CA LEU A 27 0.66 -19.15 -11.71
C LEU A 27 1.23 -19.66 -13.04
N VAL A 28 0.33 -20.14 -13.92
CA VAL A 28 0.68 -20.64 -15.25
C VAL A 28 0.46 -19.57 -16.32
N PRO A 29 1.39 -19.39 -17.27
CA PRO A 29 1.23 -18.45 -18.39
C PRO A 29 -0.06 -18.69 -19.20
N GLY A 30 -0.59 -17.61 -19.79
CA GLY A 30 -1.73 -17.67 -20.71
C GLY A 30 -3.12 -17.65 -20.05
N LYS A 31 -3.20 -17.71 -18.72
CA LYS A 31 -4.47 -17.54 -17.97
C LYS A 31 -4.75 -16.10 -17.54
N ILE A 32 -3.70 -15.38 -17.16
CA ILE A 32 -3.78 -14.03 -16.57
C ILE A 32 -3.56 -12.98 -17.67
N GLN A 33 -4.45 -11.98 -17.75
CA GLN A 33 -4.38 -10.93 -18.76
C GLN A 33 -3.62 -9.70 -18.27
N HIS A 34 -3.61 -9.43 -16.96
CA HIS A 34 -2.87 -8.32 -16.35
C HIS A 34 -2.21 -8.76 -15.03
N ILE A 35 -0.99 -8.31 -14.78
CA ILE A 35 -0.34 -8.43 -13.46
C ILE A 35 -0.14 -7.03 -12.88
N ILE A 36 -0.55 -6.86 -11.63
CA ILE A 36 -0.39 -5.66 -10.83
C ILE A 36 0.51 -6.03 -9.65
N CYS A 37 1.65 -5.37 -9.54
CA CYS A 37 2.66 -5.63 -8.53
C CYS A 37 2.88 -4.41 -7.65
N THR A 38 2.61 -4.50 -6.35
CA THR A 38 2.76 -3.36 -5.40
C THR A 38 4.21 -2.92 -5.24
N GLY A 39 5.18 -3.82 -5.49
CA GLY A 39 6.61 -3.54 -5.46
C GLY A 39 7.37 -4.54 -4.61
N ASN A 40 8.60 -4.20 -4.23
CA ASN A 40 9.53 -5.03 -3.46
C ASN A 40 9.81 -6.37 -4.16
N LEU A 41 10.10 -6.29 -5.46
CA LEU A 41 10.65 -7.42 -6.24
C LEU A 41 12.13 -7.62 -5.94
N CYS A 42 12.85 -6.52 -5.69
CA CYS A 42 14.27 -6.39 -5.37
C CYS A 42 15.25 -6.77 -6.50
N VAL A 43 14.94 -7.77 -7.33
CA VAL A 43 15.85 -8.21 -8.40
C VAL A 43 15.15 -8.35 -9.76
N LYS A 44 15.93 -8.19 -10.84
CA LYS A 44 15.42 -8.18 -12.22
C LYS A 44 14.89 -9.55 -12.65
N GLU A 45 15.46 -10.62 -12.13
CA GLU A 45 15.06 -12.00 -12.42
C GLU A 45 13.57 -12.24 -12.11
N ILE A 46 13.06 -11.62 -11.04
CA ILE A 46 11.66 -11.74 -10.66
C ILE A 46 10.77 -10.89 -11.58
N HIS A 47 11.22 -9.70 -12.01
CA HIS A 47 10.52 -8.94 -13.05
C HIS A 47 10.42 -9.79 -14.33
N ASP A 48 11.54 -10.33 -14.81
CA ASP A 48 11.57 -11.15 -16.02
C ASP A 48 10.64 -12.37 -15.87
N TYR A 49 10.65 -13.06 -14.72
CA TYR A 49 9.70 -14.13 -14.40
C TYR A 49 8.23 -13.68 -14.51
N LEU A 50 7.83 -12.58 -13.86
CA LEU A 50 6.46 -12.06 -13.94
C LEU A 50 6.08 -11.70 -15.39
N LYS A 51 7.04 -11.19 -16.17
CA LYS A 51 6.85 -10.87 -17.59
C LYS A 51 6.61 -12.12 -18.45
N THR A 52 7.21 -13.27 -18.10
CA THR A 52 6.91 -14.55 -18.76
C THR A 52 5.51 -15.06 -18.45
N LEU A 53 4.97 -14.76 -17.25
CA LEU A 53 3.61 -15.14 -16.88
C LEU A 53 2.57 -14.30 -17.65
N CYS A 54 2.81 -12.99 -17.73
CA CYS A 54 1.95 -12.05 -18.42
C CYS A 54 2.76 -10.87 -18.99
N PRO A 55 2.70 -10.62 -20.30
CA PRO A 55 3.35 -9.45 -20.90
C PRO A 55 2.80 -8.12 -20.38
N ASP A 56 1.53 -8.05 -19.95
CA ASP A 56 0.95 -6.82 -19.41
C ASP A 56 1.16 -6.71 -17.89
N LEU A 57 2.36 -6.27 -17.54
CA LEU A 57 2.86 -6.17 -16.17
C LEU A 57 2.94 -4.70 -15.74
N HIS A 58 2.31 -4.39 -14.62
CA HIS A 58 2.28 -3.07 -14.00
C HIS A 58 2.90 -3.15 -12.60
N ILE A 59 3.99 -2.44 -12.38
CA ILE A 59 4.73 -2.43 -11.11
C ILE A 59 4.74 -1.01 -10.56
N THR A 60 4.62 -0.86 -9.24
CA THR A 60 5.02 0.36 -8.51
C THR A 60 6.29 0.11 -7.72
N ARG A 61 7.01 1.19 -7.43
CA ARG A 61 8.28 1.12 -6.72
C ARG A 61 8.07 0.81 -5.24
N GLY A 62 8.63 -0.30 -4.79
CA GLY A 62 8.78 -0.61 -3.38
C GLY A 62 9.99 0.09 -2.75
N GLU A 63 9.99 0.14 -1.43
CA GLU A 63 11.09 0.73 -0.64
C GLU A 63 12.45 0.06 -0.93
N TYR A 64 12.43 -1.23 -1.26
CA TYR A 64 13.63 -2.04 -1.50
C TYR A 64 13.87 -2.32 -2.99
N ASP A 65 13.14 -1.66 -3.89
CA ASP A 65 13.40 -1.77 -5.33
C ASP A 65 14.47 -0.77 -5.78
N GLU A 66 15.56 -1.30 -6.32
CA GLU A 66 16.65 -0.50 -6.90
C GLU A 66 16.28 0.13 -8.25
N GLU A 67 15.34 -0.46 -8.99
CA GLU A 67 14.92 0.04 -10.31
C GLU A 67 14.13 1.34 -10.16
N THR A 68 14.77 2.44 -10.58
CA THR A 68 14.25 3.81 -10.48
C THR A 68 13.18 4.13 -11.52
N LYS A 69 13.03 3.29 -12.56
CA LYS A 69 11.98 3.46 -13.59
C LYS A 69 10.59 3.09 -13.09
N TYR A 70 10.47 2.34 -11.98
CA TYR A 70 9.17 2.02 -11.44
C TYR A 70 8.54 3.29 -10.86
N PRO A 71 7.29 3.62 -11.22
CA PRO A 71 6.61 4.78 -10.68
C PRO A 71 6.19 4.53 -9.22
N GLU A 72 6.13 5.58 -8.40
CA GLU A 72 5.64 5.50 -7.02
C GLU A 72 4.15 5.14 -6.95
N THR A 73 3.37 5.69 -7.88
CA THR A 73 1.94 5.43 -8.04
C THR A 73 1.62 5.21 -9.51
N LYS A 74 0.64 4.35 -9.79
CA LYS A 74 0.19 4.07 -11.15
C LYS A 74 -1.31 3.89 -11.18
N THR A 75 -1.96 4.49 -12.17
CA THR A 75 -3.38 4.25 -12.45
C THR A 75 -3.53 3.53 -13.78
N LEU A 76 -4.52 2.66 -13.87
CA LEU A 76 -4.85 1.91 -15.08
C LEU A 76 -6.35 1.62 -15.13
N THR A 77 -6.88 1.45 -16.33
CA THR A 77 -8.30 1.12 -16.51
C THR A 77 -8.42 -0.28 -17.08
N ILE A 78 -9.14 -1.17 -16.39
CA ILE A 78 -9.43 -2.53 -16.83
C ILE A 78 -10.94 -2.71 -16.87
N GLY A 79 -11.50 -2.87 -18.07
CA GLY A 79 -12.96 -2.88 -18.26
C GLY A 79 -13.58 -1.55 -17.83
N GLN A 80 -14.54 -1.60 -16.90
CA GLN A 80 -15.23 -0.40 -16.37
C GLN A 80 -14.67 0.08 -15.02
N PHE A 81 -13.56 -0.52 -14.58
CA PHE A 81 -12.90 -0.20 -13.32
C PHE A 81 -11.62 0.59 -13.59
N LYS A 82 -11.46 1.69 -12.87
CA LYS A 82 -10.17 2.38 -12.68
C LYS A 82 -9.48 1.77 -11.48
N LEU A 83 -8.27 1.29 -11.67
CA LEU A 83 -7.42 0.72 -10.63
C LEU A 83 -6.30 1.71 -10.32
N GLY A 84 -6.02 1.91 -9.04
CA GLY A 84 -4.85 2.60 -8.54
C GLY A 84 -3.91 1.59 -7.91
N LEU A 85 -2.62 1.82 -8.06
CA LEU A 85 -1.55 1.01 -7.52
C LEU A 85 -0.55 1.91 -6.82
N CYS A 86 -0.12 1.51 -5.63
CA CYS A 86 1.03 2.08 -4.92
C CYS A 86 1.62 1.03 -3.97
N HIS A 87 2.85 1.25 -3.53
CA HIS A 87 3.48 0.32 -2.59
C HIS A 87 2.91 0.40 -1.18
N GLY A 88 2.72 1.61 -0.65
CA GLY A 88 2.14 1.80 0.69
C GLY A 88 3.11 2.36 1.73
N HIS A 89 4.42 2.30 1.48
CA HIS A 89 5.44 2.82 2.40
C HIS A 89 5.34 4.35 2.55
N GLN A 90 4.81 5.01 1.53
CA GLN A 90 4.61 6.46 1.44
C GLN A 90 3.54 6.98 2.42
N PHE A 91 2.70 6.11 3.02
CA PHE A 91 1.64 6.51 3.94
C PHE A 91 2.11 6.67 5.39
N TRP A 92 3.42 6.67 5.64
CA TRP A 92 3.96 7.07 6.93
C TRP A 92 4.00 8.60 7.04
N VAL A 93 3.19 9.15 7.96
CA VAL A 93 3.13 10.58 8.30
C VAL A 93 2.56 11.47 7.18
N GLN A 94 1.30 11.87 7.31
CA GLN A 94 0.80 13.04 6.59
C GLN A 94 1.06 14.30 7.43
N HIS A 95 1.67 15.27 6.78
CA HIS A 95 1.93 16.61 7.31
C HIS A 95 0.68 17.17 8.00
N LEU A 96 0.85 17.72 9.21
CA LEU A 96 -0.09 18.69 9.75
C LEU A 96 0.69 19.97 10.02
N SER A 97 0.24 21.08 9.44
CA SER A 97 0.83 22.40 9.67
C SER A 97 0.02 23.08 10.77
N VAL A 98 0.68 23.47 11.87
CA VAL A 98 0.07 24.37 12.87
C VAL A 98 0.89 25.65 12.91
N SER A 99 0.25 26.74 12.49
CA SER A 99 0.78 28.09 12.63
C SER A 99 0.51 28.59 14.05
N ILE A 100 1.54 29.02 14.77
CA ILE A 100 1.38 29.94 15.89
C ILE A 100 2.10 31.24 15.51
N LYS A 101 1.29 32.29 15.34
CA LYS A 101 1.60 33.69 14.96
C LYS A 101 1.89 33.96 13.48
N GLY A 102 0.81 34.06 12.71
CA GLY A 102 0.58 35.20 11.81
C GLY A 102 1.24 35.20 10.42
N LEU A 103 1.95 34.15 10.01
CA LEU A 103 2.47 34.05 8.64
C LEU A 103 2.34 32.63 8.10
N TRP A 104 1.70 32.49 6.94
CA TRP A 104 1.58 31.23 6.21
C TRP A 104 2.84 31.03 5.35
N VAL A 105 3.55 29.93 5.55
CA VAL A 105 4.59 29.48 4.61
C VAL A 105 4.24 28.07 4.18
N GLY A 106 3.69 27.93 2.98
CA GLY A 106 3.56 26.64 2.31
C GLY A 106 4.93 26.23 1.79
N VAL A 107 5.51 25.16 2.34
CA VAL A 107 6.74 24.56 1.82
C VAL A 107 6.40 23.22 1.19
N VAL A 108 6.68 23.09 -0.11
CA VAL A 108 6.68 21.82 -0.84
C VAL A 108 8.01 21.13 -0.53
N VAL A 109 7.98 19.94 0.05
CA VAL A 109 9.19 19.12 0.23
C VAL A 109 9.09 17.86 -0.63
N ILE A 110 10.06 17.75 -1.52
CA ILE A 110 10.40 16.60 -2.36
C ILE A 110 10.86 15.45 -1.44
N PRO A 111 10.48 14.18 -1.68
CA PRO A 111 10.76 13.08 -0.75
C PRO A 111 12.27 12.90 -0.59
N ALA A 112 12.79 13.24 0.59
CA ALA A 112 14.13 12.89 1.03
C ALA A 112 14.02 11.88 2.16
N VAL A 113 14.69 10.75 1.97
CA VAL A 113 14.77 9.59 2.86
C VAL A 113 15.10 10.02 4.29
N CYS A 114 14.15 9.88 5.23
CA CYS A 114 14.43 10.02 6.66
C CYS A 114 15.17 8.77 7.15
N HIS A 115 16.49 8.83 7.22
CA HIS A 115 17.27 7.87 8.01
C HIS A 115 16.94 8.08 9.50
N PHE A 116 16.36 7.06 10.12
CA PHE A 116 16.29 6.97 11.59
C PHE A 116 17.71 6.75 12.13
N ALA A 117 18.33 7.82 12.62
CA ALA A 117 19.46 7.68 13.51
C ALA A 117 18.92 7.24 14.89
N THR A 118 19.17 5.98 15.25
CA THR A 118 19.09 5.54 16.65
C THR A 118 19.97 6.46 17.50
N ALA A 119 19.42 6.87 18.66
CA ALA A 119 20.05 7.80 19.57
C ALA A 119 21.48 7.38 19.94
N ASP A 120 22.46 8.02 19.31
CA ASP A 120 23.83 8.01 19.79
C ASP A 120 24.38 9.43 19.84
N ARG A 121 24.57 9.87 21.10
CA ARG A 121 25.31 11.04 21.60
C ARG A 121 25.47 12.22 20.62
N PHE A 122 24.47 13.09 20.57
CA PHE A 122 24.65 14.45 20.05
C PHE A 122 24.47 15.51 21.13
N ASN A 123 25.31 16.55 20.98
CA ASN A 123 25.69 17.60 21.93
C ASN A 123 24.50 18.32 22.61
N MET A 124 24.67 18.63 23.89
CA MET A 124 23.63 18.94 24.89
C MET A 124 23.10 20.39 24.84
N SER A 125 22.86 20.95 23.65
CA SER A 125 22.47 22.36 23.48
C SER A 125 21.23 22.60 22.60
N ARG A 126 20.56 21.54 22.12
CA ARG A 126 19.26 21.61 21.41
C ARG A 126 18.35 20.47 21.86
N MET A 127 17.55 20.69 22.91
CA MET A 127 16.57 19.70 23.36
C MET A 127 15.33 19.75 22.47
N ILE A 128 15.20 18.76 21.57
CA ILE A 128 13.92 18.40 20.95
C ILE A 128 13.21 17.49 21.96
N TYR A 129 12.07 17.93 22.50
CA TYR A 129 11.23 17.09 23.35
C TYR A 129 10.23 16.32 22.48
N PHE A 130 10.30 14.99 22.48
CA PHE A 130 9.25 14.14 21.92
C PHE A 130 8.20 13.86 23.00
N ILE A 131 7.01 14.44 22.87
CA ILE A 131 5.86 14.13 23.73
C ILE A 131 4.83 13.39 22.87
N LEU A 132 4.67 12.09 23.10
CA LEU A 132 3.57 11.28 22.56
C LEU A 132 2.36 11.42 23.49
N LEU A 133 1.35 12.19 23.08
CA LEU A 133 0.08 12.30 23.80
C LEU A 133 -0.99 11.47 23.09
N ARG A 134 -1.73 10.67 23.88
CA ARG A 134 -2.90 9.91 23.43
C ARG A 134 -4.10 10.87 23.42
N CYS A 135 -4.50 11.35 22.25
CA CYS A 135 -5.71 12.14 22.09
C CYS A 135 -6.78 11.33 21.36
N THR A 136 -7.89 11.05 22.03
CA THR A 136 -9.12 10.57 21.38
C THR A 136 -9.84 11.77 20.77
N CYS A 137 -10.00 11.80 19.45
CA CYS A 137 -10.89 12.76 18.81
C CYS A 137 -12.34 12.35 19.12
N ILE A 138 -13.18 13.29 19.57
CA ILE A 138 -14.52 12.98 20.09
C ILE A 138 -15.54 12.73 18.96
N GLU A 139 -15.22 13.07 17.69
CA GLU A 139 -16.14 12.94 16.56
C GLU A 139 -15.86 11.75 15.63
N THR A 140 -14.67 11.14 15.71
CA THR A 140 -14.28 9.96 14.95
C THR A 140 -13.48 9.08 15.91
N GLU A 141 -13.91 7.84 16.17
CA GLU A 141 -13.25 6.91 17.10
C GLU A 141 -11.86 6.43 16.62
N THR A 142 -11.10 7.29 15.94
CA THR A 142 -9.76 7.03 15.42
C THR A 142 -8.72 7.31 16.50
N LEU A 143 -7.88 6.32 16.80
CA LEU A 143 -6.73 6.49 17.69
C LEU A 143 -5.66 7.34 17.01
N LEU A 144 -5.50 8.59 17.45
CA LEU A 144 -4.52 9.52 16.90
C LEU A 144 -3.29 9.60 17.81
N TYR A 145 -2.11 9.41 17.22
CA TYR A 145 -0.84 9.76 17.86
C TYR A 145 -0.40 11.11 17.28
N ASN A 146 -0.42 12.15 18.10
CA ASN A 146 0.15 13.45 17.74
C ASN A 146 1.58 13.52 18.29
N ALA A 147 2.54 13.84 17.43
CA ALA A 147 3.90 14.17 17.84
C ALA A 147 4.07 15.69 17.78
N PHE A 148 4.54 16.29 18.88
CA PHE A 148 4.86 17.71 18.93
C PHE A 148 6.37 17.88 18.84
N ILE A 149 6.84 18.65 17.86
CA ILE A 149 8.24 19.10 17.79
C ILE A 149 8.26 20.54 18.29
N TYR A 150 9.01 20.76 19.37
CA TYR A 150 9.21 22.08 19.96
C TYR A 150 10.62 22.57 19.57
N ASP A 151 10.67 23.65 18.79
CA ASP A 151 11.84 24.55 18.74
C ASP A 151 11.40 25.89 19.34
N ASN A 152 12.31 26.65 19.93
CA ASN A 152 12.06 27.75 20.90
C ASN A 152 11.05 28.85 20.46
N GLU A 153 10.52 28.83 19.22
CA GLU A 153 9.54 29.78 18.70
C GLU A 153 8.36 29.15 17.91
N SER A 154 8.29 27.82 17.77
CA SER A 154 7.21 27.18 16.97
C SER A 154 6.77 25.81 17.51
N LEU A 155 5.45 25.55 17.43
CA LEU A 155 4.85 24.26 17.75
C LEU A 155 4.45 23.58 16.44
N LEU A 156 5.18 22.55 16.02
CA LEU A 156 4.78 21.71 14.91
C LEU A 156 3.98 20.52 15.45
N MET A 157 2.69 20.46 15.11
CA MET A 157 1.88 19.27 15.36
C MET A 157 2.02 18.35 14.16
N VAL A 158 2.59 17.17 14.34
CA VAL A 158 2.67 16.16 13.28
C VAL A 158 1.59 15.11 13.54
N LYS A 159 0.72 14.90 12.57
CA LYS A 159 -0.26 13.80 12.61
C LYS A 159 0.45 12.51 12.22
N VAL A 160 0.64 11.62 13.18
CA VAL A 160 1.17 10.28 12.88
C VAL A 160 0.00 9.42 12.45
N ILE A 161 0.03 9.00 11.19
CA ILE A 161 -0.94 8.08 10.61
C ILE A 161 -0.25 6.71 10.50
N PRO A 162 -0.83 5.65 11.08
CA PRO A 162 -0.27 4.31 10.95
C PRO A 162 -0.37 3.81 9.51
N TRP A 163 0.58 2.97 9.09
CA TRP A 163 0.47 2.26 7.82
C TRP A 163 -0.80 1.40 7.80
N GLY A 164 -1.50 1.40 6.66
CA GLY A 164 -2.73 0.64 6.51
C GLY A 164 -3.99 1.33 7.08
N ASP A 165 -3.89 2.58 7.54
CA ASP A 165 -5.05 3.35 8.00
C ASP A 165 -6.10 3.50 6.90
N LEU A 166 -7.32 3.03 7.17
CA LEU A 166 -8.39 2.92 6.18
C LEU A 166 -8.85 4.28 5.67
N ASP A 167 -8.88 5.30 6.52
CA ASP A 167 -9.29 6.66 6.13
C ASP A 167 -8.28 7.27 5.17
N SER A 168 -6.99 7.11 5.45
CA SER A 168 -5.91 7.61 4.61
C SER A 168 -5.86 6.92 3.25
N LEU A 169 -6.08 5.60 3.23
CA LEU A 169 -6.19 4.85 1.98
C LEU A 169 -7.44 5.26 1.18
N ALA A 170 -8.58 5.48 1.85
CA ALA A 170 -9.80 5.97 1.21
C ALA A 170 -9.64 7.42 0.68
N MET A 171 -8.82 8.26 1.32
CA MET A 171 -8.45 9.58 0.81
C MET A 171 -7.59 9.47 -0.45
N LEU A 172 -6.56 8.63 -0.46
CA LEU A 172 -5.73 8.40 -1.64
C LEU A 172 -6.57 7.88 -2.81
N GLN A 173 -7.44 6.92 -2.54
CA GLN A 173 -8.32 6.36 -3.56
C GLN A 173 -9.16 7.45 -4.26
N ARG A 174 -9.73 8.38 -3.47
CA ARG A 174 -10.47 9.53 -4.00
C ARG A 174 -9.55 10.50 -4.76
N GLN A 175 -8.35 10.76 -4.24
CA GLN A 175 -7.37 11.63 -4.90
C GLN A 175 -6.94 11.08 -6.26
N LEU A 176 -6.77 9.77 -6.39
CA LEU A 176 -6.43 9.10 -7.64
C LEU A 176 -7.64 8.88 -8.55
N ASP A 177 -8.86 9.13 -8.07
CA ASP A 177 -10.13 8.87 -8.79
C ASP A 177 -10.21 7.41 -9.30
N VAL A 178 -10.00 6.45 -8.39
CA VAL A 178 -9.99 5.01 -8.72
C VAL A 178 -11.09 4.23 -7.99
N ASP A 179 -11.64 3.21 -8.65
CA ASP A 179 -12.67 2.32 -8.09
C ASP A 179 -12.06 1.24 -7.20
N ILE A 180 -10.83 0.81 -7.52
CA ILE A 180 -10.08 -0.20 -6.78
C ILE A 180 -8.69 0.37 -6.49
N LEU A 181 -8.29 0.43 -5.23
CA LEU A 181 -6.92 0.80 -4.85
C LEU A 181 -6.19 -0.46 -4.37
N VAL A 182 -5.02 -0.75 -4.96
CA VAL A 182 -4.16 -1.86 -4.58
C VAL A 182 -2.90 -1.33 -3.89
N THR A 183 -2.66 -1.75 -2.65
CA THR A 183 -1.52 -1.32 -1.82
C THR A 183 -0.78 -2.51 -1.20
N GLY A 184 0.49 -2.38 -0.82
CA GLY A 184 1.26 -3.43 -0.13
C GLY A 184 1.80 -2.96 1.23
N HIS A 185 3.09 -3.22 1.47
CA HIS A 185 3.91 -2.77 2.61
C HIS A 185 3.59 -3.40 3.97
N THR A 186 2.32 -3.62 4.31
CA THR A 186 1.96 -4.27 5.59
C THR A 186 2.24 -5.77 5.58
N HIS A 187 2.39 -6.36 4.39
CA HIS A 187 2.54 -7.80 4.12
C HIS A 187 1.34 -8.65 4.55
N GLN A 188 0.27 -8.04 5.04
CA GLN A 188 -0.95 -8.74 5.44
C GLN A 188 -2.05 -8.50 4.41
N PHE A 189 -2.70 -9.58 3.99
CA PHE A 189 -3.87 -9.46 3.14
C PHE A 189 -4.95 -8.64 3.85
N THR A 190 -5.49 -7.65 3.16
CA THR A 190 -6.68 -6.91 3.59
C THR A 190 -7.55 -6.58 2.40
N ALA A 191 -8.86 -6.58 2.58
CA ALA A 191 -9.81 -6.07 1.60
C ALA A 191 -10.89 -5.30 2.33
N TYR A 192 -10.94 -3.99 2.07
CA TYR A 192 -11.88 -3.07 2.71
C TYR A 192 -12.75 -2.40 1.67
N LYS A 193 -14.07 -2.49 1.86
CA LYS A 193 -15.06 -1.84 1.00
C LYS A 193 -15.61 -0.62 1.70
N HIS A 194 -15.70 0.50 0.99
CA HIS A 194 -16.40 1.71 1.42
C HIS A 194 -17.20 2.31 0.25
N GLU A 195 -17.87 3.44 0.49
CA GLU A 195 -18.77 4.08 -0.50
C GLU A 195 -18.08 4.42 -1.82
N GLY A 196 -16.79 4.71 -1.79
CA GLY A 196 -16.01 5.16 -2.95
C GLY A 196 -15.36 4.01 -3.75
N GLY A 197 -15.43 2.76 -3.27
CA GLY A 197 -14.79 1.64 -3.94
C GLY A 197 -14.27 0.58 -2.98
N VAL A 198 -13.23 -0.14 -3.42
CA VAL A 198 -12.56 -1.18 -2.63
C VAL A 198 -11.05 -0.93 -2.57
N VAL A 199 -10.48 -1.08 -1.39
CA VAL A 199 -9.04 -1.08 -1.15
C VAL A 199 -8.60 -2.52 -0.89
N ILE A 200 -7.56 -2.97 -1.58
CA ILE A 200 -7.04 -4.34 -1.52
C ILE A 200 -5.55 -4.28 -1.21
N ASN A 201 -5.13 -5.05 -0.22
CA ASN A 201 -3.74 -5.42 -0.03
C ASN A 201 -3.58 -6.91 -0.29
N PRO A 202 -2.78 -7.34 -1.29
CA PRO A 202 -2.60 -8.75 -1.59
C PRO A 202 -1.75 -9.50 -0.55
N GLY A 203 -1.10 -8.77 0.38
CA GLY A 203 -0.11 -9.30 1.29
C GLY A 203 1.24 -9.59 0.59
N SER A 204 2.09 -10.37 1.25
CA SER A 204 3.37 -10.81 0.69
C SER A 204 3.24 -12.14 -0.02
N ALA A 205 3.55 -12.21 -1.31
CA ALA A 205 3.45 -13.44 -2.10
C ALA A 205 4.42 -14.54 -1.66
N THR A 206 5.48 -14.18 -0.93
CA THR A 206 6.49 -15.10 -0.41
C THR A 206 6.35 -15.36 1.09
N GLY A 207 5.50 -14.62 1.79
CA GLY A 207 5.45 -14.62 3.26
C GLY A 207 6.69 -13.95 3.89
N ALA A 208 7.31 -13.00 3.18
CA ALA A 208 8.42 -12.24 3.73
C ALA A 208 7.97 -11.50 5.01
N TYR A 209 8.83 -11.44 6.02
CA TYR A 209 8.54 -10.65 7.22
C TYR A 209 8.49 -9.15 6.90
N SER A 210 7.74 -8.38 7.69
CA SER A 210 7.69 -6.92 7.64
C SER A 210 8.10 -6.31 8.98
N SER A 211 8.25 -4.99 9.02
CA SER A 211 8.48 -4.25 10.27
C SER A 211 7.26 -4.26 11.20
N ILE A 212 6.09 -4.70 10.70
CA ILE A 212 4.82 -4.73 11.43
C ILE A 212 4.55 -6.14 11.97
N THR A 213 4.80 -7.17 11.15
CA THR A 213 4.55 -8.57 11.53
C THR A 213 5.66 -9.49 11.04
N TYR A 214 6.09 -10.40 11.90
CA TYR A 214 7.08 -11.44 11.59
C TYR A 214 6.43 -12.73 11.09
N ASP A 215 5.19 -12.98 11.50
CA ASP A 215 4.41 -14.14 11.09
C ASP A 215 3.50 -13.73 9.94
N VAL A 216 3.88 -14.13 8.72
CA VAL A 216 3.22 -13.74 7.48
C VAL A 216 2.94 -14.99 6.67
N ASN A 217 1.65 -15.27 6.48
CA ASN A 217 1.24 -16.29 5.53
C ASN A 217 1.48 -15.76 4.11
N PRO A 218 2.15 -16.52 3.22
CA PRO A 218 2.25 -16.16 1.82
C PRO A 218 0.87 -15.96 1.20
N SER A 219 0.65 -14.86 0.50
CA SER A 219 -0.65 -14.55 -0.09
C SER A 219 -0.59 -13.79 -1.41
N PHE A 220 -1.57 -13.99 -2.27
CA PHE A 220 -1.80 -13.16 -3.46
C PHE A 220 -3.30 -13.09 -3.78
N VAL A 221 -3.66 -12.17 -4.66
CA VAL A 221 -5.05 -11.94 -5.05
C VAL A 221 -5.24 -12.14 -6.56
N LEU A 222 -6.31 -12.82 -6.94
CA LEU A 222 -6.82 -12.85 -8.32
C LEU A 222 -8.15 -12.12 -8.38
N MET A 223 -8.24 -11.12 -9.25
CA MET A 223 -9.48 -10.40 -9.52
C MET A 223 -10.05 -10.86 -10.86
N ASP A 224 -11.31 -11.25 -10.85
CA ASP A 224 -12.09 -11.53 -12.04
C ASP A 224 -13.04 -10.36 -12.31
N ILE A 225 -12.69 -9.54 -13.29
CA ILE A 225 -13.41 -8.34 -13.68
C ILE A 225 -14.37 -8.67 -14.83
N ASP A 226 -15.66 -8.46 -14.59
CA ASP A 226 -16.70 -8.66 -15.59
C ASP A 226 -17.77 -7.55 -15.55
N GLY A 227 -17.73 -6.68 -16.55
CA GLY A 227 -18.60 -5.50 -16.62
C GLY A 227 -18.40 -4.57 -15.41
N LEU A 228 -19.44 -4.46 -14.58
CA LEU A 228 -19.45 -3.66 -13.34
C LEU A 228 -19.24 -4.51 -12.07
N ARG A 229 -18.91 -5.80 -12.21
CA ARG A 229 -18.64 -6.70 -11.10
C ARG A 229 -17.17 -7.08 -11.10
N VAL A 230 -16.58 -7.17 -9.93
CA VAL A 230 -15.27 -7.78 -9.70
C VAL A 230 -15.40 -8.80 -8.58
N VAL A 231 -14.92 -10.01 -8.85
CA VAL A 231 -14.79 -11.06 -7.83
C VAL A 231 -13.33 -11.15 -7.44
N VAL A 232 -13.03 -10.94 -6.17
CA VAL A 232 -11.69 -10.98 -5.61
C VAL A 232 -11.50 -12.34 -4.94
N TYR A 233 -10.58 -13.14 -5.46
CA TYR A 233 -10.14 -14.41 -4.89
C TYR A 233 -8.83 -14.20 -4.17
N VAL A 234 -8.80 -14.56 -2.89
CA VAL A 234 -7.64 -14.39 -2.01
C VAL A 234 -7.05 -15.76 -1.79
N TYR A 235 -5.78 -15.94 -2.15
CA TYR A 235 -5.05 -17.19 -1.95
C TYR A 235 -4.07 -16.97 -0.81
N GLU A 236 -4.21 -17.73 0.27
CA GLU A 236 -3.29 -17.72 1.40
C GLU A 236 -2.72 -19.13 1.60
N LEU A 237 -1.43 -19.24 1.89
CA LEU A 237 -0.78 -20.49 2.25
C LEU A 237 -0.71 -20.59 3.77
N ILE A 238 -1.55 -21.44 4.36
CA ILE A 238 -1.65 -21.65 5.81
C ILE A 238 -1.34 -23.11 6.10
N ASP A 239 -0.36 -23.37 6.98
CA ASP A 239 0.08 -24.72 7.35
C ASP A 239 0.43 -25.61 6.14
N GLY A 240 0.97 -24.98 5.08
CA GLY A 240 1.32 -25.65 3.83
C GLY A 240 0.14 -25.94 2.91
N GLU A 241 -1.10 -25.62 3.29
CA GLU A 241 -2.30 -25.74 2.46
C GLU A 241 -2.77 -24.40 1.91
N VAL A 242 -3.33 -24.42 0.71
CA VAL A 242 -3.81 -23.20 0.04
C VAL A 242 -5.27 -23.02 0.42
N LYS A 243 -5.54 -21.98 1.21
CA LYS A 243 -6.89 -21.51 1.51
C LYS A 243 -7.29 -20.47 0.47
N VAL A 244 -8.53 -20.54 0.00
CA VAL A 244 -9.09 -19.57 -0.95
C VAL A 244 -10.33 -18.94 -0.38
N ASP A 245 -10.29 -17.63 -0.18
CA ASP A 245 -11.45 -16.82 0.20
C ASP A 245 -11.95 -16.00 -0.99
N LYS A 246 -13.25 -15.68 -1.01
CA LYS A 246 -13.91 -14.99 -2.13
C LYS A 246 -14.69 -13.79 -1.63
N ILE A 247 -14.48 -12.66 -2.30
CA ILE A 247 -15.16 -11.39 -2.02
C ILE A 247 -15.80 -10.87 -3.31
N ASP A 248 -17.05 -10.44 -3.24
CA ASP A 248 -17.79 -9.89 -4.39
C ASP A 248 -17.96 -8.39 -4.26
N PHE A 249 -17.57 -7.66 -5.29
CA PHE A 249 -17.80 -6.23 -5.39
C PHE A 249 -18.53 -5.90 -6.69
N LYS A 250 -19.55 -5.06 -6.57
CA LYS A 250 -20.29 -4.50 -7.71
C LYS A 250 -20.24 -2.98 -7.63
N LYS A 251 -19.76 -2.36 -8.69
CA LYS A 251 -19.78 -0.91 -8.88
C LYS A 251 -21.22 -0.45 -9.04
N THR A 252 -21.62 0.56 -8.26
CA THR A 252 -22.89 1.25 -8.45
C THR A 252 -22.78 2.14 -9.69
N SER A 253 -23.74 2.01 -10.61
CA SER A 253 -23.80 2.89 -11.77
C SER A 253 -24.10 4.31 -11.30
N THR A 254 -23.16 5.25 -11.50
CA THR A 254 -23.43 6.67 -11.32
C THR A 254 -24.37 7.13 -12.43
N SER A 255 -25.67 7.11 -12.17
CA SER A 255 -26.63 7.88 -12.96
C SER A 255 -26.28 9.35 -12.77
N HIS A 256 -25.54 9.94 -13.72
CA HIS A 256 -25.47 11.38 -13.84
C HIS A 256 -26.88 11.85 -14.22
N SER A 257 -27.69 12.18 -13.22
CA SER A 257 -28.85 13.03 -13.42
C SER A 257 -28.32 14.40 -13.84
N ALA A 258 -28.30 14.62 -15.16
CA ALA A 258 -28.10 15.94 -15.73
C ALA A 258 -29.17 16.88 -15.15
N HIS A 259 -28.71 17.89 -14.41
CA HIS A 259 -29.49 19.05 -14.02
C HIS A 259 -28.78 20.29 -14.53
#